data_AF-A0A0D7BQF5-F1
#
_entry.id   AF-A0A0D7BQF5-F1
#
_cell.length_a   1.000
_cell.length_b   1.000
_cell.length_c   1.000
_cell.angle_alpha   90.00
_cell.angle_beta   90.00
_cell.angle_gamma   90.00
#
_symmetry.space_group_name_H-M   'P 1'
#
loop_
_entity.id
_entity.type
_entity.pdbx_description
1 polymer ?
#
loop_
_entity_poly.entity_id
_entity_poly.type
_entity_poly.pdbx_seq_one_letter_code
_entity_poly.pdbx_strand_id
1 'polypeptide(L)'
;MAATSKSLKDYFKPLDLHDPVYMLFSYHGVHSGTQAFITHLDRAPVKEKILTFMFPFALNLSFVLILLWRGFSSTSHFDVWSLWLQDNTPAKTGTRELSLPWYFATLLFDVAIFVSLPYHISNFIKGELWMRIQCGFKPVEIIFRKPTGILRAQIDSLPEEEFQKAWFGCMMQACDADFLRSNVGYNTRFGFWVLDYAASPDAYRLVQDGAVDIERFDIAVWQKTDEQWTSWEISREAEKYSDPDIQRRTTQIVVDRLRAMGKEELLKKWAEMVRNLQTKEEPTSEEKLKQQKAMEKVFADEGVNFVEFWQMAMDEAVTDGK
;
A
#
# COMPACT_ATOMS: atom_id res chain seq x y z
N MET A 1 16.93 29.81 15.43
CA MET A 1 17.71 28.71 14.82
C MET A 1 16.74 27.91 14.00
N ALA A 2 16.86 27.90 12.67
CA ALA A 2 16.00 27.10 11.80
C ALA A 2 16.35 25.63 12.01
N ALA A 3 15.46 24.86 12.62
CA ALA A 3 15.62 23.43 12.75
C ALA A 3 15.51 22.82 11.34
N THR A 4 16.51 22.04 10.97
CA THR A 4 16.61 21.33 9.70
C THR A 4 15.40 20.40 9.56
N SER A 5 14.60 20.60 8.51
CA SER A 5 13.57 19.63 8.08
C SER A 5 14.20 18.23 8.04
N LYS A 6 13.66 17.28 8.82
CA LYS A 6 14.10 15.86 8.76
C LYS A 6 14.12 15.41 7.30
N SER A 7 15.25 14.88 6.88
CA SER A 7 15.38 14.29 5.56
C SER A 7 14.60 12.98 5.53
N LEU A 8 14.11 12.58 4.37
CA LEU A 8 13.44 11.29 4.16
C LEU A 8 14.30 10.12 4.67
N LYS A 9 15.62 10.25 4.54
CA LYS A 9 16.61 9.28 5.00
C LYS A 9 16.57 9.05 6.52
N ASP A 10 16.10 10.03 7.30
CA ASP A 10 16.09 9.96 8.76
C ASP A 10 14.99 9.03 9.31
N TYR A 11 13.98 8.70 8.49
CA TYR A 11 12.89 7.78 8.85
C TYR A 11 13.26 6.31 8.59
N PHE A 12 14.19 6.06 7.68
CA PHE A 12 14.56 4.71 7.26
C PHE A 12 15.69 4.16 8.12
N LYS A 13 15.44 3.03 8.77
CA LYS A 13 16.43 2.30 9.56
C LYS A 13 16.97 1.12 8.76
N PRO A 14 18.29 0.88 8.76
CA PRO A 14 18.86 -0.28 8.09
C PRO A 14 18.36 -1.57 8.74
N LEU A 15 18.03 -2.55 7.90
CA LEU A 15 17.66 -3.89 8.35
C LEU A 15 18.91 -4.73 8.58
N ASP A 16 18.90 -5.53 9.66
CA ASP A 16 19.94 -6.51 9.92
C ASP A 16 19.94 -7.58 8.81
N LEU A 17 21.14 -7.94 8.32
CA LEU A 17 21.34 -8.97 7.30
C LEU A 17 20.85 -10.35 7.77
N HIS A 18 20.81 -10.59 9.08
CA HIS A 18 20.31 -11.83 9.66
C HIS A 18 18.81 -11.81 9.97
N ASP A 19 18.14 -10.69 9.68
CA ASP A 19 16.71 -10.57 9.87
C ASP A 19 15.94 -11.43 8.86
N PRO A 20 15.00 -12.29 9.29
CA PRO A 20 14.15 -13.06 8.37
C PRO A 20 13.38 -12.16 7.38
N VAL A 21 13.05 -10.94 7.79
CA VAL A 21 12.37 -9.94 6.94
C VAL A 21 13.32 -9.43 5.84
N TYR A 22 14.61 -9.27 6.13
CA TYR A 22 15.62 -8.92 5.12
C TYR A 22 15.67 -9.98 4.02
N MET A 23 15.66 -11.26 4.40
CA MET A 23 15.70 -12.38 3.47
C MET A 23 14.44 -12.45 2.61
N LEU A 24 13.27 -12.22 3.20
CA LEU A 24 11.99 -12.13 2.49
C LEU A 24 12.04 -11.07 1.38
N PHE A 25 12.42 -9.83 1.72
CA PHE A 25 12.46 -8.74 0.75
C PHE A 25 13.58 -8.91 -0.28
N SER A 26 14.72 -9.47 0.10
CA SER A 26 15.80 -9.77 -0.84
C SER A 26 15.37 -10.79 -1.89
N TYR A 27 14.68 -11.86 -1.47
CA TYR A 27 14.15 -12.85 -2.39
C TYR A 27 13.09 -12.23 -3.32
N HIS A 28 12.05 -11.62 -2.76
CA HIS A 28 10.94 -11.08 -3.55
C HIS A 28 11.33 -9.86 -4.39
N GLY A 29 12.23 -9.01 -3.90
CA GLY A 29 12.75 -7.86 -4.64
C GLY A 29 13.50 -8.26 -5.91
N VAL A 30 14.33 -9.31 -5.85
CA VAL A 30 15.03 -9.85 -7.03
C VAL A 30 14.04 -10.46 -8.03
N HIS A 31 13.11 -11.31 -7.56
CA HIS A 31 12.16 -12.00 -8.45
C HIS A 31 11.13 -11.06 -9.08
N SER A 32 10.69 -10.04 -8.32
CA SER A 32 9.74 -9.04 -8.80
C SER A 32 10.39 -7.85 -9.52
N GLY A 33 11.72 -7.75 -9.52
CA GLY A 33 12.45 -6.61 -10.07
C GLY A 33 12.12 -5.28 -9.38
N THR A 34 11.79 -5.32 -8.09
CA THR A 34 11.40 -4.13 -7.31
C THR A 34 12.37 -3.86 -6.17
N GLN A 35 12.58 -2.59 -5.89
CA GLN A 35 13.43 -2.08 -4.81
C GLN A 35 12.61 -1.45 -3.69
N ALA A 36 11.28 -1.50 -3.75
CA ALA A 36 10.44 -0.97 -2.69
C ALA A 36 9.17 -1.81 -2.49
N PHE A 37 8.74 -1.89 -1.24
CA PHE A 37 7.48 -2.48 -0.83
C PHE A 37 6.79 -1.61 0.21
N ILE A 38 5.45 -1.66 0.23
CA ILE A 38 4.65 -1.17 1.35
C ILE A 38 3.87 -2.36 1.90
N THR A 39 3.93 -2.56 3.20
CA THR A 39 3.09 -3.54 3.90
C THR A 39 2.08 -2.85 4.79
N HIS A 40 0.94 -3.49 4.99
CA HIS A 40 0.02 -3.16 6.07
C HIS A 40 -0.78 -4.40 6.44
N LEU A 41 -1.42 -4.35 7.61
CA LEU A 41 -2.34 -5.38 8.06
C LEU A 41 -3.79 -4.99 7.71
N ASP A 42 -4.42 -5.77 6.84
CA ASP A 42 -5.84 -5.67 6.54
C ASP A 42 -6.66 -6.39 7.61
N ARG A 43 -7.29 -5.58 8.46
CA ARG A 43 -8.15 -6.02 9.57
C ARG A 43 -9.65 -5.98 9.23
N ALA A 44 -10.00 -5.80 7.95
CA ALA A 44 -11.39 -5.79 7.52
C ALA A 44 -12.08 -7.14 7.79
N PRO A 45 -13.41 -7.14 8.04
CA PRO A 45 -14.18 -8.36 8.25
C PRO A 45 -14.01 -9.37 7.11
N VAL A 46 -13.87 -10.65 7.46
CA VAL A 46 -13.72 -11.74 6.48
C VAL A 46 -14.84 -11.77 5.44
N LYS A 47 -16.07 -11.41 5.83
CA LYS A 47 -17.21 -11.31 4.90
C LYS A 47 -16.98 -10.27 3.81
N GLU A 48 -16.42 -9.12 4.14
CA GLU A 48 -16.11 -8.06 3.18
C GLU A 48 -15.00 -8.51 2.23
N LYS A 49 -13.94 -9.13 2.75
CA LYS A 49 -12.86 -9.74 1.95
C LYS A 49 -13.38 -10.75 0.94
N ILE A 50 -14.28 -11.65 1.37
CA ILE A 50 -14.92 -12.63 0.48
C ILE A 50 -15.74 -11.91 -0.59
N LEU A 51 -16.58 -10.95 -0.21
CA LEU A 51 -17.43 -10.21 -1.15
C LEU A 51 -16.60 -9.48 -2.22
N THR A 52 -15.51 -8.82 -1.80
CA THR A 52 -14.59 -8.14 -2.70
C THR A 52 -13.88 -9.10 -3.64
N PHE A 53 -13.52 -10.31 -3.19
CA PHE A 53 -12.94 -11.36 -4.03
C PHE A 53 -13.94 -11.99 -5.01
N MET A 54 -15.23 -12.08 -4.65
CA MET A 54 -16.23 -12.71 -5.52
C MET A 54 -16.38 -11.99 -6.86
N PHE A 55 -16.19 -10.68 -6.90
CA PHE A 55 -16.26 -9.91 -8.14
C PHE A 55 -15.17 -10.31 -9.17
N PRO A 56 -13.85 -10.21 -8.87
CA PRO A 56 -12.82 -10.65 -9.80
C PRO A 56 -12.90 -12.16 -10.07
N PHE A 57 -13.33 -12.98 -9.11
CA PHE A 57 -13.55 -14.41 -9.33
C PHE A 57 -14.63 -14.67 -10.38
N ALA A 58 -15.81 -14.06 -10.24
CA ALA A 58 -16.91 -14.20 -11.19
C ALA A 58 -16.54 -13.66 -12.59
N LEU A 59 -15.81 -12.53 -12.65
CA LEU A 59 -15.32 -11.98 -13.90
C LEU A 59 -14.37 -12.95 -14.62
N ASN A 60 -13.36 -13.49 -13.92
CA ASN A 60 -12.44 -14.46 -14.51
C ASN A 60 -13.12 -15.78 -14.88
N LEU A 61 -14.10 -16.23 -14.10
CA LEU A 61 -14.92 -17.38 -14.45
C LEU A 61 -15.70 -17.13 -15.74
N SER A 62 -16.27 -15.93 -15.93
CA SER A 62 -16.94 -15.57 -17.18
C SER A 62 -15.99 -15.56 -18.38
N PHE A 63 -14.74 -15.10 -18.21
CA PHE A 63 -13.71 -15.19 -19.25
C PHE A 63 -13.40 -16.63 -19.64
N VAL A 64 -13.30 -17.53 -18.66
CA VAL A 64 -13.12 -18.97 -18.93
C VAL A 64 -14.31 -19.53 -19.70
N LEU A 65 -15.53 -19.21 -19.29
CA LEU A 65 -16.74 -19.67 -19.98
C LEU A 65 -16.83 -19.13 -21.41
N ILE A 66 -16.45 -17.87 -21.65
CA ILE A 66 -16.37 -17.28 -22.99
C ILE A 66 -15.32 -17.99 -23.83
N LEU A 67 -14.12 -18.26 -23.30
CA LEU A 67 -13.07 -18.99 -24.01
C LEU A 67 -13.50 -20.41 -24.38
N LEU A 68 -14.13 -21.13 -23.45
CA LEU A 68 -14.64 -22.48 -23.70
C LEU A 68 -15.75 -22.45 -24.73
N TRP A 69 -16.79 -21.62 -24.53
CA TRP A 69 -17.88 -21.46 -25.49
C TRP A 69 -17.36 -21.10 -26.88
N ARG A 70 -16.39 -20.18 -26.95
CA ARG A 70 -15.82 -19.75 -28.21
C ARG A 70 -14.98 -20.85 -28.87
N GLY A 71 -14.20 -21.60 -28.10
CA GLY A 71 -13.43 -22.74 -28.59
C GLY A 71 -14.29 -23.90 -29.11
N PHE A 72 -15.46 -24.14 -28.51
CA PHE A 72 -16.38 -25.20 -28.94
C PHE A 72 -17.35 -24.78 -30.07
N SER A 73 -17.55 -23.49 -30.29
CA SER A 73 -18.46 -22.99 -31.34
C SER A 73 -17.83 -23.16 -32.73
N SER A 74 -18.27 -24.18 -33.47
CA SER A 74 -17.65 -24.69 -34.71
C SER A 74 -17.66 -23.77 -35.96
N THR A 75 -17.99 -22.48 -35.86
CA THR A 75 -18.40 -21.71 -37.05
C THR A 75 -17.32 -20.94 -37.82
N SER A 76 -16.10 -20.75 -37.30
CA SER A 76 -14.95 -20.26 -38.13
C SER A 76 -13.59 -20.21 -37.39
N HIS A 77 -13.40 -20.93 -36.27
CA HIS A 77 -12.28 -20.68 -35.34
C HIS A 77 -11.23 -21.79 -35.30
N PHE A 78 -11.44 -22.87 -36.06
CA PHE A 78 -10.43 -23.92 -36.21
C PHE A 78 -9.14 -23.39 -36.80
N ASP A 79 -9.18 -22.31 -37.59
CA ASP A 79 -7.99 -21.67 -38.18
C ASP A 79 -7.09 -21.02 -37.11
N VAL A 80 -7.65 -20.48 -36.01
CA VAL A 80 -6.84 -19.91 -34.92
C VAL A 80 -6.29 -21.02 -34.03
N TRP A 81 -7.06 -22.07 -33.78
CA TRP A 81 -6.60 -23.25 -33.05
C TRP A 81 -5.53 -24.03 -33.81
N SER A 82 -5.64 -24.18 -35.13
CA SER A 82 -4.64 -24.83 -35.97
C SER A 82 -3.34 -24.03 -36.02
N LEU A 83 -3.42 -22.69 -36.09
CA LEU A 83 -2.27 -21.79 -35.96
C LEU A 83 -1.58 -21.94 -34.59
N TRP A 84 -2.34 -22.09 -33.51
CA TRP A 84 -1.77 -22.21 -32.15
C TRP A 84 -1.21 -23.60 -31.85
N LEU A 85 -1.86 -24.66 -32.33
CA LEU A 85 -1.43 -26.05 -32.18
C LEU A 85 -0.35 -26.48 -33.19
N GLN A 86 0.03 -25.58 -34.12
CA GLN A 86 0.88 -25.89 -35.28
C GLN A 86 0.37 -27.10 -36.09
N ASP A 87 -0.95 -27.32 -36.04
CA ASP A 87 -1.56 -28.46 -36.69
C ASP A 87 -2.00 -28.05 -38.10
N ASN A 88 -1.48 -28.71 -39.12
CA ASN A 88 -1.74 -28.39 -40.53
C ASN A 88 -3.06 -28.99 -41.04
N THR A 89 -3.91 -29.52 -40.15
CA THR A 89 -5.21 -30.04 -40.56
C THR A 89 -6.08 -28.90 -41.07
N PRO A 90 -6.51 -28.91 -42.35
CA PRO A 90 -7.42 -27.90 -42.85
C PRO A 90 -8.71 -27.98 -42.02
N ALA A 91 -9.11 -26.86 -41.44
CA ALA A 91 -10.38 -26.72 -40.76
C ALA A 91 -11.48 -27.32 -41.63
N LYS A 92 -12.29 -28.24 -41.08
CA LYS A 92 -13.47 -28.77 -41.77
C LYS A 92 -14.28 -27.57 -42.25
N THR A 93 -14.33 -27.39 -43.56
CA THR A 93 -15.02 -26.31 -44.25
C THR A 93 -16.52 -26.43 -43.98
N GLY A 94 -16.95 -25.88 -42.85
CA GLY A 94 -18.35 -25.59 -42.55
C GLY A 94 -18.82 -24.55 -43.55
N THR A 95 -19.60 -25.00 -44.53
CA THR A 95 -20.21 -24.25 -45.62
C THR A 95 -21.06 -23.08 -45.12
N ARG A 96 -20.43 -21.93 -44.89
CA ARG A 96 -21.13 -20.64 -44.83
C ARG A 96 -20.27 -19.64 -45.58
N GLU A 97 -20.75 -19.18 -46.73
CA GLU A 97 -20.13 -18.09 -47.50
C GLU A 97 -20.25 -16.79 -46.67
N LEU A 98 -19.40 -16.67 -45.66
CA LEU A 98 -19.22 -15.44 -44.91
C LEU A 98 -18.58 -14.43 -45.86
N SER A 99 -19.11 -13.21 -45.90
CA SER A 99 -18.45 -12.15 -46.64
C SER A 99 -17.05 -11.94 -46.08
N LEU A 100 -16.09 -11.62 -46.95
CA LEU A 100 -14.69 -11.41 -46.57
C LEU A 100 -14.52 -10.47 -45.35
N PRO A 101 -15.26 -9.34 -45.22
CA PRO A 101 -15.19 -8.50 -44.03
C PRO A 101 -15.63 -9.19 -42.75
N TRP A 102 -16.67 -10.03 -42.79
CA TRP A 102 -17.14 -10.77 -41.63
C TRP A 102 -16.15 -11.84 -41.18
N TYR A 103 -15.48 -12.50 -42.13
CA TYR A 103 -14.40 -13.43 -41.82
C TYR A 103 -13.26 -12.74 -41.07
N PHE A 104 -12.75 -11.62 -41.60
CA PHE A 104 -11.69 -10.84 -40.93
C PHE A 104 -12.10 -10.31 -39.56
N ALA A 105 -13.32 -9.78 -39.43
CA ALA A 105 -13.84 -9.30 -38.15
C ALA A 105 -13.88 -10.43 -37.11
N THR A 106 -14.29 -11.62 -37.54
CA THR A 106 -14.37 -12.80 -36.67
C THR A 106 -12.98 -13.28 -36.26
N LEU A 107 -12.03 -13.31 -37.19
CA LEU A 107 -10.64 -13.66 -36.92
C LEU A 107 -9.98 -12.68 -35.94
N LEU A 108 -10.16 -11.37 -36.13
CA LEU A 108 -9.64 -10.35 -35.22
C LEU A 108 -10.24 -10.48 -33.82
N PHE A 109 -11.54 -10.76 -33.74
CA PHE A 109 -12.21 -11.00 -32.48
C PHE A 109 -11.68 -12.26 -31.77
N ASP A 110 -11.40 -13.34 -32.52
CA ASP A 110 -10.80 -14.55 -31.97
C ASP A 110 -9.39 -14.29 -31.46
N VAL A 111 -8.55 -13.62 -32.24
CA VAL A 111 -7.19 -13.24 -31.80
C VAL A 111 -7.28 -12.39 -30.54
N ALA A 112 -8.19 -11.41 -30.49
CA ALA A 112 -8.39 -10.60 -29.30
C ALA A 112 -8.76 -11.47 -28.09
N ILE A 113 -9.73 -12.38 -28.22
CA ILE A 113 -10.17 -13.28 -27.14
C ILE A 113 -9.05 -14.22 -26.69
N PHE A 114 -8.43 -14.95 -27.62
CA PHE A 114 -7.46 -16.00 -27.32
C PHE A 114 -6.09 -15.45 -26.86
N VAL A 115 -5.78 -14.18 -27.15
CA VAL A 115 -4.58 -13.53 -26.61
C VAL A 115 -4.87 -12.82 -25.28
N SER A 116 -5.95 -12.05 -25.20
CA SER A 116 -6.20 -11.20 -24.02
C SER A 116 -6.76 -11.99 -22.83
N LEU A 117 -7.74 -12.86 -23.03
CA LEU A 117 -8.41 -13.52 -21.90
C LEU A 117 -7.48 -14.50 -21.16
N PRO A 118 -6.69 -15.36 -21.83
CA PRO A 118 -5.75 -16.23 -21.12
C PRO A 118 -4.71 -15.46 -20.30
N TYR A 119 -4.27 -14.28 -20.76
CA TYR A 119 -3.38 -13.41 -20.00
C TYR A 119 -4.03 -12.95 -18.69
N HIS A 120 -5.25 -12.42 -18.74
CA HIS A 120 -5.99 -12.00 -17.55
C HIS A 120 -6.27 -13.15 -16.58
N ILE A 121 -6.73 -14.29 -17.11
CA ILE A 121 -7.01 -15.49 -16.33
C ILE A 121 -5.72 -16.01 -15.66
N SER A 122 -4.62 -16.11 -16.40
CA SER A 122 -3.33 -16.56 -15.85
C SER A 122 -2.85 -15.65 -14.71
N ASN A 123 -2.98 -14.34 -14.87
CA ASN A 123 -2.57 -13.39 -13.81
C ASN A 123 -3.46 -13.49 -12.57
N PHE A 124 -4.77 -13.68 -12.74
CA PHE A 124 -5.68 -13.90 -11.61
C PHE A 124 -5.39 -15.22 -10.90
N ILE A 125 -5.16 -16.30 -11.66
CA ILE A 125 -4.83 -17.62 -11.12
C ILE A 125 -3.53 -17.55 -10.31
N LYS A 126 -2.44 -17.05 -10.91
CA LYS A 126 -1.11 -17.00 -10.27
C LYS A 126 -1.02 -15.99 -9.13
N GLY A 127 -1.89 -14.98 -9.12
CA GLY A 127 -1.93 -13.94 -8.11
C GLY A 127 -2.95 -14.26 -7.01
N GLU A 128 -4.09 -13.59 -7.10
CA GLU A 128 -5.09 -13.57 -6.03
C GLU A 128 -5.67 -14.96 -5.73
N LEU A 129 -6.06 -15.73 -6.75
CA LEU A 129 -6.65 -17.05 -6.53
C LEU A 129 -5.66 -18.01 -5.86
N TRP A 130 -4.41 -18.03 -6.31
CA TRP A 130 -3.38 -18.87 -5.70
C TRP A 130 -3.13 -18.51 -4.24
N MET A 131 -3.06 -17.22 -3.92
CA MET A 131 -2.94 -16.75 -2.54
C MET A 131 -4.14 -17.21 -1.69
N ARG A 132 -5.37 -17.13 -2.23
CA ARG A 132 -6.57 -17.63 -1.52
C ARG A 132 -6.56 -19.14 -1.33
N ILE A 133 -6.03 -19.91 -2.27
CA ILE A 133 -5.87 -21.37 -2.13
C ILE A 133 -4.84 -21.70 -1.03
N GLN A 134 -3.72 -20.98 -0.99
CA GLN A 134 -2.63 -21.26 -0.05
C GLN A 134 -2.92 -20.77 1.38
N CYS A 135 -3.50 -19.58 1.54
CA CYS A 135 -3.61 -18.91 2.82
C CYS A 135 -5.05 -18.78 3.33
N GLY A 136 -6.05 -18.95 2.45
CA GLY A 136 -7.45 -18.70 2.75
C GLY A 136 -7.78 -17.22 2.96
N PHE A 137 -8.95 -16.96 3.55
CA PHE A 137 -9.30 -15.65 4.08
C PHE A 137 -9.02 -15.61 5.57
N LYS A 138 -8.30 -14.59 6.04
CA LYS A 138 -7.91 -14.45 7.45
C LYS A 138 -8.53 -13.19 8.08
N PRO A 139 -8.80 -13.20 9.40
CA PRO A 139 -9.22 -11.99 10.11
C PRO A 139 -8.24 -10.84 9.96
N VAL A 140 -6.94 -11.14 10.02
CA VAL A 140 -5.84 -10.20 9.76
C VAL A 140 -5.03 -10.72 8.58
N GLU A 141 -4.94 -9.92 7.51
CA GLU A 141 -4.17 -10.27 6.33
C GLU A 141 -2.95 -9.37 6.14
N ILE A 142 -1.78 -9.94 5.89
CA ILE A 142 -0.58 -9.19 5.52
C ILE A 142 -0.66 -8.86 4.04
N ILE A 143 -0.72 -7.57 3.72
CA ILE A 143 -0.85 -7.09 2.35
C ILE A 143 0.44 -6.43 1.90
N PHE A 144 1.05 -6.97 0.85
CA PHE A 144 2.22 -6.38 0.19
C PHE A 144 1.80 -5.59 -1.04
N ARG A 145 2.39 -4.41 -1.21
CA ARG A 145 2.28 -3.59 -2.40
C ARG A 145 3.65 -3.23 -2.94
N LYS A 146 3.80 -3.23 -4.26
CA LYS A 146 5.04 -2.84 -4.95
C LYS A 146 4.75 -1.78 -6.02
N PRO A 147 5.71 -0.91 -6.33
CA PRO A 147 5.55 0.06 -7.41
C PRO A 147 5.65 -0.62 -8.78
N THR A 148 4.77 -0.27 -9.72
CA THR A 148 4.86 -0.75 -11.11
C THR A 148 4.18 0.21 -12.10
N GLY A 149 4.36 -0.06 -13.40
CA GLY A 149 3.59 0.55 -14.47
C GLY A 149 4.13 1.90 -14.95
N ILE A 150 3.38 2.51 -15.86
CA ILE A 150 3.78 3.73 -16.59
C ILE A 150 3.97 4.91 -15.65
N LEU A 151 3.10 5.07 -14.65
CA LEU A 151 3.20 6.15 -13.66
C LEU A 151 4.50 6.06 -12.85
N ARG A 152 4.96 4.84 -12.52
CA ARG A 152 6.26 4.65 -11.85
C ARG A 152 7.41 5.09 -12.77
N ALA A 153 7.39 4.67 -14.04
CA ALA A 153 8.40 5.06 -15.02
C ALA A 153 8.44 6.58 -15.26
N GLN A 154 7.29 7.26 -15.21
CA GLN A 154 7.23 8.73 -15.29
C GLN A 154 7.91 9.38 -14.08
N ILE A 155 7.65 8.89 -12.88
CA ILE A 155 8.30 9.40 -11.66
C ILE A 155 9.81 9.17 -11.72
N ASP A 156 10.24 7.98 -12.14
CA ASP A 156 11.68 7.65 -12.29
C ASP A 156 12.40 8.53 -13.31
N SER A 157 11.68 9.16 -14.23
CA SER A 157 12.24 10.09 -15.23
C SER A 157 12.36 11.53 -14.75
N LEU A 158 11.85 11.86 -13.55
CA LEU A 158 11.91 13.21 -12.99
C LEU A 158 13.32 13.56 -12.48
N PRO A 159 13.67 14.86 -12.41
CA PRO A 159 14.85 15.33 -11.69
C PRO A 159 14.83 14.88 -10.23
N GLU A 160 15.99 14.67 -9.61
CA GLU A 160 16.13 14.03 -8.28
C GLU A 160 15.26 14.68 -7.18
N GLU A 161 15.21 16.01 -7.12
CA GLU A 161 14.42 16.73 -6.11
C GLU A 161 12.91 16.52 -6.31
N GLU A 162 12.43 16.60 -7.56
CA GLU A 162 11.04 16.37 -7.91
C GLU A 162 10.66 14.90 -7.73
N PHE A 163 11.55 13.98 -8.08
CA PHE A 163 11.43 12.55 -7.83
C PHE A 163 11.21 12.28 -6.34
N GLN A 164 12.07 12.80 -5.46
CA GLN A 164 11.94 12.54 -4.02
C GLN A 164 10.62 13.07 -3.47
N LYS A 165 10.21 14.27 -3.89
CA LYS A 165 8.93 14.85 -3.48
C LYS A 165 7.73 14.04 -3.99
N ALA A 166 7.74 13.63 -5.26
CA ALA A 166 6.67 12.84 -5.85
C ALA A 166 6.59 11.43 -5.24
N TRP A 167 7.75 10.76 -5.09
CA TRP A 167 7.88 9.46 -4.45
C TRP A 167 7.34 9.50 -3.01
N PHE A 168 7.76 10.48 -2.22
CA PHE A 168 7.28 10.67 -0.86
C PHE A 168 5.78 10.92 -0.81
N GLY A 169 5.26 11.82 -1.66
CA GLY A 169 3.83 12.10 -1.72
C GLY A 169 2.99 10.85 -2.02
N CYS A 170 3.40 10.06 -3.01
CA CYS A 170 2.70 8.82 -3.36
C CYS A 170 2.84 7.73 -2.29
N MET A 171 3.99 7.65 -1.61
CA MET A 171 4.19 6.74 -0.48
C MET A 171 3.29 7.11 0.71
N MET A 172 3.22 8.39 1.08
CA MET A 172 2.37 8.87 2.17
C MET A 172 0.89 8.62 1.90
N GLN A 173 0.42 8.86 0.68
CA GLN A 173 -0.95 8.54 0.29
C GLN A 173 -1.23 7.03 0.38
N ALA A 174 -0.28 6.18 -0.01
CA ALA A 174 -0.45 4.74 0.07
C ALA A 174 -0.44 4.22 1.53
N CYS A 175 0.20 4.93 2.45
CA CYS A 175 0.29 4.59 3.88
C CYS A 175 -0.75 5.31 4.75
N ASP A 176 -1.66 6.08 4.15
CA ASP A 176 -2.68 6.82 4.88
C ASP A 176 -3.60 5.88 5.69
N ALA A 177 -3.71 6.12 6.98
CA ALA A 177 -4.40 5.20 7.89
C ALA A 177 -5.92 5.20 7.67
N ASP A 178 -6.52 6.31 7.21
CA ASP A 178 -7.94 6.39 6.90
C ASP A 178 -8.24 5.62 5.60
N PHE A 179 -7.38 5.77 4.58
CA PHE A 179 -7.43 5.00 3.34
C PHE A 179 -7.33 3.50 3.60
N LEU A 180 -6.36 3.06 4.41
CA LEU A 180 -6.16 1.63 4.70
C LEU A 180 -7.26 1.04 5.58
N ARG A 181 -7.85 1.81 6.50
CA ARG A 181 -8.97 1.35 7.32
C ARG A 181 -10.28 1.27 6.55
N SER A 182 -10.50 2.16 5.59
CA SER A 182 -11.73 2.21 4.79
C SER A 182 -11.74 1.24 3.62
N ASN A 183 -10.59 0.65 3.25
CA ASN A 183 -10.46 -0.24 2.11
C ASN A 183 -9.95 -1.61 2.52
N VAL A 184 -10.64 -2.65 2.07
CA VAL A 184 -10.15 -4.03 2.10
C VAL A 184 -8.84 -4.13 1.30
N GLY A 185 -7.94 -5.05 1.67
CA GLY A 185 -6.59 -5.17 1.10
C GLY A 185 -6.58 -5.17 -0.43
N TYR A 186 -7.54 -5.83 -1.07
CA TYR A 186 -7.69 -5.84 -2.54
C TYR A 186 -7.88 -4.44 -3.17
N ASN A 187 -8.55 -3.54 -2.47
CA ASN A 187 -8.86 -2.18 -2.91
C ASN A 187 -7.78 -1.16 -2.53
N THR A 188 -6.70 -1.58 -1.87
CA THR A 188 -5.58 -0.70 -1.51
C THR A 188 -4.58 -0.45 -2.66
N ARG A 189 -4.93 -0.91 -3.87
CA ARG A 189 -4.23 -0.58 -5.12
C ARG A 189 -4.49 0.88 -5.45
N PHE A 190 -3.45 1.70 -5.38
CA PHE A 190 -3.59 3.15 -5.56
C PHE A 190 -2.38 3.72 -6.31
N GLY A 191 -2.63 4.54 -7.32
CA GLY A 191 -1.59 5.10 -8.17
C GLY A 191 -0.79 3.99 -8.88
N PHE A 192 0.53 3.97 -8.65
CA PHE A 192 1.42 2.94 -9.18
C PHE A 192 1.68 1.77 -8.20
N TRP A 193 1.03 1.76 -7.03
CA TRP A 193 1.15 0.67 -6.06
C TRP A 193 0.19 -0.46 -6.39
N VAL A 194 0.74 -1.62 -6.75
CA VAL A 194 -0.03 -2.84 -7.03
C VAL A 194 0.24 -3.92 -5.99
N LEU A 195 -0.70 -4.83 -5.81
CA LEU A 195 -0.56 -5.93 -4.86
C LEU A 195 0.52 -6.92 -5.30
N ASP A 196 1.32 -7.37 -4.35
CA ASP A 196 2.25 -8.48 -4.52
C ASP A 196 1.76 -9.71 -3.75
N TYR A 197 1.11 -10.63 -4.47
CA TYR A 197 0.55 -11.84 -3.88
C TYR A 197 1.62 -12.88 -3.52
N ALA A 198 2.81 -12.82 -4.12
CA ALA A 198 3.85 -13.84 -3.92
C ALA A 198 4.53 -13.72 -2.55
N ALA A 199 4.70 -12.49 -2.06
CA ALA A 199 5.35 -12.22 -0.77
C ALA A 199 4.49 -12.61 0.45
N SER A 200 3.16 -12.57 0.30
CA SER A 200 2.23 -12.74 1.43
C SER A 200 2.30 -14.15 2.04
N PRO A 201 2.25 -15.26 1.27
CA PRO A 201 2.40 -16.62 1.81
C PRO A 201 3.69 -16.84 2.61
N ASP A 202 4.82 -16.31 2.11
CA ASP A 202 6.12 -16.46 2.77
C ASP A 202 6.18 -15.64 4.07
N ALA A 203 5.61 -14.44 4.09
CA ALA A 203 5.47 -13.64 5.30
C ALA A 203 4.61 -14.36 6.36
N TYR A 204 3.50 -14.99 5.95
CA TYR A 204 2.70 -15.80 6.88
C TYR A 204 3.48 -16.98 7.45
N ARG A 205 4.34 -17.64 6.67
CA ARG A 205 5.20 -18.71 7.19
C ARG A 205 6.14 -18.18 8.25
N LEU A 206 6.80 -17.03 8.02
CA LEU A 206 7.67 -16.41 9.03
C LEU A 206 6.93 -16.08 10.33
N VAL A 207 5.69 -15.62 10.23
CA VAL A 207 4.84 -15.36 11.41
C VAL A 207 4.43 -16.66 12.10
N GLN A 208 4.04 -17.68 11.34
CA GLN A 208 3.64 -18.98 11.87
C GLN A 208 4.78 -19.71 12.57
N ASP A 209 6.00 -19.57 12.05
CA ASP A 209 7.22 -20.14 12.63
C ASP A 209 7.71 -19.35 13.86
N GLY A 210 7.04 -18.24 14.21
CA GLY A 210 7.42 -17.36 15.32
C GLY A 210 8.72 -16.58 15.07
N ALA A 211 9.21 -16.56 13.83
CA ALA A 211 10.44 -15.85 13.47
C ALA A 211 10.22 -14.33 13.42
N VAL A 212 9.00 -13.89 13.11
CA VAL A 212 8.63 -12.47 13.00
C VAL A 212 7.24 -12.26 13.59
N ASP A 213 7.06 -11.17 14.35
CA ASP A 213 5.75 -10.72 14.82
C ASP A 213 4.92 -10.13 13.66
N ILE A 214 3.63 -10.47 13.58
CA ILE A 214 2.73 -9.98 12.52
C ILE A 214 2.65 -8.46 12.50
N GLU A 215 2.69 -7.81 13.68
CA GLU A 215 2.60 -6.35 13.80
C GLU A 215 3.81 -5.64 13.18
N ARG A 216 4.88 -6.36 12.89
CA ARG A 216 6.01 -5.81 12.12
C ARG A 216 5.63 -5.46 10.68
N PHE A 217 4.63 -6.13 10.13
CA PHE A 217 4.11 -5.83 8.80
C PHE A 217 2.97 -4.80 8.83
N ASP A 218 2.59 -4.30 10.02
CA ASP A 218 1.67 -3.19 10.11
C ASP A 218 2.30 -1.91 9.55
N ILE A 219 1.46 -1.04 8.98
CA ILE A 219 1.81 0.08 8.07
C ILE A 219 3.32 0.37 8.04
N ALA A 220 4.01 -0.21 7.06
CA ALA A 220 5.47 -0.11 6.95
C ALA A 220 5.93 0.04 5.50
N VAL A 221 7.03 0.77 5.32
CA VAL A 221 7.69 0.95 4.03
C VAL A 221 9.05 0.28 4.07
N TRP A 222 9.36 -0.46 3.02
CA TRP A 222 10.60 -1.20 2.86
C TRP A 222 11.25 -0.72 1.57
N GLN A 223 12.49 -0.26 1.64
CA GLN A 223 13.20 0.26 0.47
C GLN A 223 14.63 -0.27 0.43
N LYS A 224 15.06 -0.70 -0.74
CA LYS A 224 16.44 -1.10 -0.99
C LYS A 224 17.24 0.13 -1.38
N THR A 225 18.24 0.46 -0.57
CA THR A 225 19.33 1.37 -0.95
C THR A 225 20.44 0.54 -1.60
N ASP A 226 21.42 1.18 -2.24
CA ASP A 226 22.52 0.52 -2.97
C ASP A 226 23.23 -0.57 -2.15
N GLU A 227 23.28 -0.43 -0.82
CA GLU A 227 24.04 -1.34 0.06
C GLU A 227 23.16 -2.31 0.87
N GLN A 228 21.91 -1.95 1.20
CA GLN A 228 21.05 -2.75 2.09
C GLN A 228 19.57 -2.38 2.01
N TRP A 229 18.71 -3.27 2.51
CA TRP A 229 17.31 -2.94 2.76
C TRP A 229 17.19 -2.05 3.99
N THR A 230 16.30 -1.07 3.91
CA THR A 230 15.92 -0.20 5.00
C THR A 230 14.41 -0.29 5.20
N SER A 231 13.98 0.04 6.42
CA SER A 231 12.59 -0.06 6.85
C SER A 231 12.15 1.21 7.56
N TRP A 232 10.89 1.57 7.34
CA TRP A 232 10.19 2.58 8.09
C TRP A 232 8.87 1.98 8.59
N GLU A 233 8.84 1.55 9.85
CA GLU A 233 7.69 0.91 10.50
C GLU A 233 6.75 2.00 11.08
N ILE A 234 5.93 2.62 10.22
CA ILE A 234 5.10 3.80 10.54
C ILE A 234 4.17 3.54 11.71
N SER A 235 3.45 2.40 11.72
CA SER A 235 2.54 2.05 12.84
C SER A 235 3.27 1.98 14.18
N ARG A 236 4.42 1.29 14.23
CA ARG A 236 5.21 1.14 15.46
C ARG A 236 5.83 2.45 15.94
N GLU A 237 6.25 3.30 15.00
CA GLU A 237 6.67 4.65 15.36
C GLU A 237 5.50 5.46 15.94
N ALA A 238 4.31 5.40 15.34
CA ALA A 238 3.13 6.05 15.88
C ALA A 238 2.71 5.52 17.26
N GLU A 239 2.78 4.21 17.49
CA GLU A 239 2.50 3.59 18.79
C GLU A 239 3.43 4.10 19.89
N LYS A 240 4.72 4.24 19.57
CA LYS A 240 5.71 4.81 20.49
C LYS A 240 5.34 6.20 20.98
N TYR A 241 4.65 7.01 20.18
CA TYR A 241 4.18 8.34 20.58
C TYR A 241 2.74 8.34 21.11
N SER A 242 2.03 7.21 21.02
CA SER A 242 0.63 7.06 21.46
C SER A 242 0.51 6.53 22.90
N ASP A 243 1.62 6.14 23.53
CA ASP A 243 1.66 5.75 24.95
C ASP A 243 1.17 6.92 25.84
N PRO A 244 0.13 6.71 26.68
CA PRO A 244 -0.39 7.73 27.59
C PRO A 244 0.67 8.36 28.49
N ASP A 245 1.66 7.57 28.93
CA ASP A 245 2.75 8.06 29.79
C ASP A 245 3.74 8.95 29.02
N ILE A 246 3.95 8.66 27.73
CA ILE A 246 4.75 9.52 26.84
C ILE A 246 3.99 10.80 26.56
N GLN A 247 2.70 10.74 26.22
CA GLN A 247 1.86 11.93 26.00
C GLN A 247 1.81 12.85 27.23
N ARG A 248 1.68 12.26 28.43
CA ARG A 248 1.71 13.00 29.69
C ARG A 248 3.05 13.70 29.90
N ARG A 249 4.17 13.02 29.64
CA ARG A 249 5.51 13.59 29.76
C ARG A 249 5.78 14.67 28.72
N THR A 250 5.41 14.45 27.46
CA THR A 250 5.47 15.47 26.40
C THR A 250 4.71 16.73 26.80
N THR A 251 3.49 16.57 27.32
CA THR A 251 2.67 17.68 27.82
C THR A 251 3.39 18.44 28.93
N GLN A 252 4.01 17.72 29.88
CA GLN A 252 4.76 18.34 30.97
C GLN A 252 5.98 19.12 30.47
N ILE A 253 6.77 18.57 29.55
CA ILE A 253 7.93 19.23 28.95
C ILE A 253 7.51 20.51 28.20
N VAL A 254 6.42 20.44 27.44
CA VAL A 254 5.82 21.61 26.77
C VAL A 254 5.45 22.69 27.78
N VAL A 255 4.77 22.32 28.88
CA VAL A 255 4.37 23.25 29.95
C VAL A 255 5.60 23.91 30.58
N ASP A 256 6.60 23.13 30.95
CA ASP A 256 7.78 23.62 31.66
C ASP A 256 8.62 24.53 30.77
N ARG A 257 8.78 24.20 29.49
CA ARG A 257 9.47 25.07 28.53
C ARG A 257 8.71 26.35 28.23
N LEU A 258 7.39 26.30 28.05
CA LEU A 258 6.59 27.53 27.85
C LEU A 258 6.68 28.47 29.06
N ARG A 259 6.69 27.93 30.29
CA ARG A 259 6.92 28.71 31.52
C ARG A 259 8.34 29.29 31.56
N ALA A 260 9.36 28.50 31.24
CA ALA A 260 10.75 28.98 31.19
C ALA A 260 10.96 30.10 30.15
N MET A 261 10.16 30.09 29.06
CA MET A 261 10.14 31.16 28.07
C MET A 261 9.28 32.37 28.46
N GLY A 262 8.62 32.34 29.64
CA GLY A 262 7.73 33.41 30.10
C GLY A 262 6.39 33.49 29.33
N LYS A 263 6.00 32.45 28.60
CA LYS A 263 4.82 32.43 27.71
C LYS A 263 3.57 31.89 28.40
N GLU A 264 3.23 32.44 29.56
CA GLU A 264 2.07 31.96 30.35
C GLU A 264 0.72 32.19 29.65
N GLU A 265 0.57 33.28 28.90
CA GLU A 265 -0.66 33.56 28.15
C GLU A 265 -0.88 32.59 26.99
N LEU A 266 0.21 32.16 26.32
CA LEU A 266 0.15 31.10 25.31
C LEU A 266 -0.29 29.77 25.93
N LEU A 267 0.22 29.45 27.12
CA LEU A 267 -0.14 28.24 27.85
C LEU A 267 -1.62 28.21 28.24
N LYS A 268 -2.19 29.35 28.66
CA LYS A 268 -3.64 29.49 28.94
C LYS A 268 -4.48 29.26 27.68
N LYS A 269 -4.13 29.95 26.58
CA LYS A 269 -4.80 29.78 25.27
C LYS A 269 -4.75 28.33 24.80
N TRP A 270 -3.59 27.68 24.95
CA TRP A 270 -3.41 26.28 24.60
C TRP A 270 -4.26 25.33 25.44
N ALA A 271 -4.23 25.48 26.77
CA ALA A 271 -5.03 24.65 27.68
C ALA A 271 -6.54 24.79 27.39
N GLU A 272 -7.00 26.00 27.04
CA GLU A 272 -8.38 26.23 26.63
C GLU A 272 -8.73 25.51 25.32
N MET A 273 -7.86 25.57 24.31
CA MET A 273 -8.06 24.83 23.06
C MET A 273 -8.14 23.32 23.31
N VAL A 274 -7.21 22.74 24.08
CA VAL A 274 -7.21 21.30 24.38
C VAL A 274 -8.48 20.88 25.13
N ARG A 275 -8.92 21.66 26.12
CA ARG A 275 -10.16 21.40 26.86
C ARG A 275 -11.39 21.43 25.95
N ASN A 276 -11.45 22.38 25.01
CA ASN A 276 -12.53 22.48 24.03
C ASN A 276 -12.57 21.28 23.07
N LEU A 277 -11.40 20.66 22.81
CA LEU A 277 -11.29 19.44 22.00
C LEU A 277 -11.78 18.20 22.74
N GLN A 278 -11.48 18.09 24.05
CA GLN A 278 -11.93 16.96 24.87
C GLN A 278 -13.45 16.92 25.07
N THR A 279 -14.14 18.04 24.91
CA THR A 279 -15.60 18.15 25.06
C THR A 279 -16.40 17.83 23.80
N LYS A 280 -15.76 17.60 22.65
CA LYS A 280 -16.43 17.30 21.37
C LYS A 280 -16.43 15.78 21.09
N GLU A 281 -17.45 15.30 20.38
CA GLU A 281 -17.43 13.98 19.72
C GLU A 281 -16.20 13.86 18.81
N GLU A 282 -15.79 12.62 18.51
CA GLU A 282 -14.60 12.32 17.71
C GLU A 282 -14.58 13.16 16.41
N PRO A 283 -13.60 14.09 16.26
CA PRO A 283 -13.62 15.03 15.15
C PRO A 283 -13.31 14.34 13.82
N THR A 284 -13.99 14.77 12.76
CA THR A 284 -13.72 14.36 11.38
C THR A 284 -12.30 14.76 10.94
N SER A 285 -11.74 14.13 9.90
CA SER A 285 -10.39 14.44 9.42
C SER A 285 -10.23 15.91 8.98
N GLU A 286 -11.30 16.53 8.46
CA GLU A 286 -11.31 17.97 8.11
C GLU A 286 -11.26 18.87 9.36
N GLU A 287 -11.98 18.49 10.42
CA GLU A 287 -11.96 19.21 11.69
C GLU A 287 -10.60 19.08 12.38
N LYS A 288 -9.98 17.90 12.37
CA LYS A 288 -8.62 17.69 12.88
C LYS A 288 -7.62 18.63 12.18
N LEU A 289 -7.71 18.76 10.85
CA LEU A 289 -6.84 19.67 10.09
C LEU A 289 -7.10 21.14 10.45
N LYS A 290 -8.36 21.55 10.60
CA LYS A 290 -8.72 22.92 11.02
C LYS A 290 -8.20 23.23 12.43
N GLN A 291 -8.30 22.27 13.35
CA GLN A 291 -7.82 22.38 14.72
C GLN A 291 -6.29 22.48 14.77
N GLN A 292 -5.59 21.64 14.00
CA GLN A 292 -4.13 21.71 13.89
C GLN A 292 -3.68 23.08 13.38
N LYS A 293 -4.29 23.59 12.30
CA LYS A 293 -3.95 24.91 11.76
C LYS A 293 -4.23 26.05 12.74
N ALA A 294 -5.32 25.95 13.52
CA ALA A 294 -5.61 26.92 14.57
C ALA A 294 -4.55 26.90 15.67
N MET A 295 -4.11 25.71 16.08
CA MET A 295 -3.03 25.51 17.06
C MET A 295 -1.70 26.10 16.57
N GLU A 296 -1.31 25.77 15.34
CA GLU A 296 -0.11 26.30 14.69
C GLU A 296 -0.12 27.82 14.63
N LYS A 297 -1.26 28.42 14.28
CA LYS A 297 -1.41 29.87 14.24
C LYS A 297 -1.21 30.52 15.61
N VAL A 298 -1.84 29.99 16.66
CA VAL A 298 -1.73 30.55 18.03
C VAL A 298 -0.29 30.52 18.55
N PHE A 299 0.46 29.45 18.23
CA PHE A 299 1.87 29.35 18.58
C PHE A 299 2.75 30.26 17.70
N ALA A 300 2.45 30.35 16.40
CA ALA A 300 3.17 31.20 15.46
C ALA A 300 3.04 32.69 15.78
N ASP A 301 1.85 33.14 16.22
CA ASP A 301 1.60 34.53 16.66
C ASP A 301 2.51 34.93 17.84
N GLU A 302 2.95 33.96 18.64
CA GLU A 302 3.87 34.15 19.76
C GLU A 302 5.32 33.81 19.37
N GLY A 303 5.62 33.55 18.09
CA GLY A 303 6.96 33.23 17.60
C GLY A 303 7.46 31.83 17.99
N VAL A 304 6.57 30.86 18.20
CA VAL A 304 6.90 29.44 18.43
C VAL A 304 6.40 28.61 17.26
N ASN A 305 7.25 27.77 16.67
CA ASN A 305 6.78 26.75 15.73
C ASN A 305 6.19 25.58 16.52
N PHE A 306 4.86 25.45 16.52
CA PHE A 306 4.16 24.40 17.27
C PHE A 306 4.65 23.00 16.92
N VAL A 307 4.80 22.68 15.63
CA VAL A 307 5.15 21.35 15.15
C VAL A 307 6.56 20.96 15.62
N GLU A 308 7.53 21.85 15.42
CA GLU A 308 8.91 21.62 15.87
C GLU A 308 9.00 21.53 17.40
N PHE A 309 8.28 22.42 18.10
CA PHE A 309 8.28 22.47 19.54
C PHE A 309 7.68 21.20 20.16
N TRP A 310 6.56 20.72 19.59
CA TRP A 310 5.90 19.50 20.01
C TRP A 310 6.75 18.27 19.69
N GLN A 311 7.34 18.19 18.50
CA GLN A 311 8.22 17.08 18.11
C GLN A 311 9.43 16.96 19.04
N MET A 312 10.07 18.08 19.35
CA MET A 312 11.21 18.10 20.27
C MET A 312 10.82 17.61 21.68
N ALA A 313 9.66 18.03 22.20
CA ALA A 313 9.15 17.55 23.48
C ALA A 313 8.76 16.06 23.45
N MET A 314 8.28 15.54 22.32
CA MET A 314 8.01 14.11 22.13
C MET A 314 9.30 13.29 22.12
N ASP A 315 10.31 13.74 21.39
CA ASP A 315 11.61 13.09 21.32
C ASP A 315 12.29 13.07 22.71
N GLU A 316 12.22 14.18 23.46
CA GLU A 316 12.74 14.27 24.84
C GLU A 316 11.98 13.33 25.81
N ALA A 317 10.64 13.33 25.78
CA ALA A 317 9.82 12.45 26.63
C ALA A 317 10.11 10.96 26.41
N VAL A 318 10.36 10.58 25.17
CA VAL A 318 10.76 9.22 24.77
C VAL A 318 12.13 8.86 25.32
N THR A 319 13.06 9.82 25.34
CA THR A 319 14.47 9.58 25.69
C THR A 319 14.65 9.49 27.21
N ASP A 320 13.96 10.34 27.97
CA ASP A 320 13.97 10.34 29.44
C ASP A 320 13.20 9.15 30.06
N GLY A 321 12.50 8.36 29.22
CA GLY A 321 11.78 7.15 29.65
C GLY A 321 12.56 5.85 29.59
N LYS A 322 13.79 5.87 29.08
CA LYS A 322 14.67 4.72 28.97
C LYS A 322 15.72 4.73 30.07
#